data_AF-A0A973W3B2-F1
#
_entry.id   AF-A0A973W3B2-F1
#
_cell.length_a   1.000
_cell.length_b   1.000
_cell.length_c   1.000
_cell.angle_alpha   90.00
_cell.angle_beta   90.00
_cell.angle_gamma   90.00
#
_symmetry.space_group_name_H-M   'P 1'
#
loop_
_entity.id
_entity.type
_entity.pdbx_description
1 polymer ?
#
loop_
_entity_poly.entity_id
_entity_poly.type
_entity_poly.pdbx_seq_one_letter_code
_entity_poly.pdbx_strand_id
1 'polypeptide(L)'
;MARETVVCGVYLLRFRGGARYIGCSTNVGTRFSLHRKDMREGRHTRDVQRAFDEWGYPTLEILLECDPSELREREAELIREIVPELNAKPSGRRPRGLMVRRRKTADPAASRKVVPCRDWHWLDAVTGRE
;
A
#
# COMPACT_ATOMS: atom_id res chain seq x y z
N MET A 1 -2.27 -26.45 -17.37
CA MET A 1 -3.13 -25.43 -16.73
C MET A 1 -2.42 -24.94 -15.47
N ALA A 2 -1.65 -23.86 -15.56
CA ALA A 2 -1.03 -23.29 -14.36
C ALA A 2 -2.15 -22.74 -13.47
N ARG A 3 -2.23 -23.26 -12.24
CA ARG A 3 -3.18 -22.77 -11.24
C ARG A 3 -2.66 -21.39 -10.86
N GLU A 4 -3.36 -20.33 -11.25
CA GLU A 4 -3.03 -18.99 -10.78
C GLU A 4 -3.32 -18.99 -9.28
N THR A 5 -2.28 -19.20 -8.48
CA THR A 5 -2.39 -19.32 -7.04
C THR A 5 -2.79 -17.96 -6.50
N VAL A 6 -3.95 -17.92 -5.83
CA VAL A 6 -4.38 -16.76 -5.05
C VAL A 6 -3.44 -16.64 -3.86
N VAL A 7 -2.47 -15.73 -3.95
CA VAL A 7 -1.54 -15.43 -2.86
C VAL A 7 -2.13 -14.30 -2.02
N CYS A 8 -2.28 -14.55 -0.72
CA CYS A 8 -2.65 -13.55 0.28
C CYS A 8 -1.39 -13.14 1.04
N GLY A 9 -1.05 -11.85 1.01
CA GLY A 9 0.18 -11.40 1.62
C GLY A 9 0.57 -9.95 1.36
N VAL A 10 1.77 -9.61 1.80
CA VAL A 10 2.46 -8.34 1.55
C VAL A 10 3.43 -8.52 0.39
N TYR A 11 3.41 -7.57 -0.54
CA TYR A 11 4.22 -7.59 -1.75
C TYR A 11 4.99 -6.28 -1.94
N LEU A 12 6.03 -6.35 -2.76
CA LEU A 12 6.88 -5.27 -3.20
C LEU A 12 6.75 -5.09 -4.71
N LEU A 13 6.56 -3.86 -5.15
CA LEU A 13 6.77 -3.45 -6.53
C LEU A 13 8.14 -2.77 -6.61
N ARG A 14 9.05 -3.38 -7.37
CA ARG A 14 10.40 -2.87 -7.62
C ARG A 14 10.49 -2.29 -9.02
N PHE A 15 10.78 -1.01 -9.13
CA PHE A 15 11.05 -0.35 -10.41
C PHE A 15 12.54 -0.49 -10.78
N ARG A 16 12.86 -0.40 -12.07
CA ARG A 16 14.25 -0.52 -12.56
C ARG A 16 15.20 0.52 -11.98
N GLY A 17 14.70 1.70 -11.61
CA GLY A 17 15.48 2.73 -10.93
C GLY A 17 15.69 2.51 -9.43
N GLY A 18 15.27 1.36 -8.88
CA GLY A 18 15.44 1.02 -7.47
C GLY A 18 14.36 1.57 -6.54
N ALA A 19 13.42 2.37 -7.05
CA ALA A 19 12.28 2.82 -6.25
C ALA A 19 11.35 1.65 -5.91
N ARG A 20 10.84 1.69 -4.68
CA ARG A 20 10.06 0.61 -4.09
C ARG A 20 8.70 1.10 -3.63
N TYR A 21 7.71 0.25 -3.83
CA TYR A 21 6.36 0.39 -3.26
C TYR A 21 5.95 -0.90 -2.57
N ILE A 22 5.49 -0.81 -1.32
CA ILE A 22 4.95 -1.95 -0.56
C ILE A 22 3.44 -1.83 -0.47
N GLY A 23 2.74 -2.93 -0.69
CA GLY A 23 1.30 -3.02 -0.46
C GLY A 23 0.91 -4.43 0.02
N CYS A 24 -0.32 -4.56 0.52
CA CYS A 24 -0.89 -5.84 0.89
C CYS A 24 -2.16 -6.16 0.09
N SER A 25 -2.47 -7.45 -0.11
CA SER A 25 -3.74 -7.89 -0.67
C SER A 25 -4.05 -9.34 -0.33
N THR A 26 -5.32 -9.68 -0.30
CA THR A 26 -5.81 -11.07 -0.23
C THR A 26 -5.66 -11.82 -1.56
N ASN A 27 -5.51 -11.09 -2.66
CA ASN A 27 -5.21 -11.64 -3.98
C ASN A 27 -4.20 -10.74 -4.69
N VAL A 28 -2.92 -11.05 -4.50
CA VAL A 28 -1.83 -10.25 -5.05
C VAL A 28 -1.82 -10.26 -6.59
N GLY A 29 -2.20 -11.37 -7.24
CA GLY A 29 -2.25 -11.47 -8.70
C GLY A 29 -3.23 -10.49 -9.33
N THR A 30 -4.47 -10.48 -8.83
CA THR A 30 -5.50 -9.51 -9.25
C THR A 30 -5.06 -8.09 -8.94
N ARG A 31 -4.51 -7.86 -7.74
CA ARG A 31 -4.05 -6.52 -7.32
C ARG A 31 -2.94 -6.00 -8.22
N PHE A 32 -1.99 -6.84 -8.62
CA PHE A 32 -0.91 -6.45 -9.53
C PHE A 32 -1.43 -6.10 -10.93
N SER A 33 -2.44 -6.83 -11.44
CA SER A 33 -3.09 -6.50 -12.70
C SER A 33 -3.82 -5.16 -12.66
N LEU A 34 -4.48 -4.84 -11.53
CA LEU A 34 -5.07 -3.51 -11.30
C LEU A 34 -4.00 -2.42 -11.26
N HIS A 35 -2.88 -2.65 -10.55
CA HIS A 35 -1.75 -1.71 -10.53
C HIS A 35 -1.24 -1.40 -11.94
N ARG A 36 -1.05 -2.43 -12.79
CA ARG A 36 -0.65 -2.25 -14.20
C ARG A 36 -1.66 -1.43 -15.00
N LYS A 37 -2.96 -1.72 -14.82
CA LYS A 37 -4.05 -0.96 -15.46
C LYS A 37 -4.03 0.50 -15.04
N ASP A 38 -3.93 0.78 -13.75
CA ASP A 38 -3.95 2.14 -13.21
C ASP A 38 -2.71 2.95 -13.58
N MET A 39 -1.52 2.33 -13.64
CA MET A 39 -0.30 2.97 -14.15
C MET A 39 -0.43 3.35 -15.62
N ARG A 40 -0.95 2.44 -16.45
CA ARG A 40 -1.18 2.70 -17.88
C ARG A 40 -2.21 3.81 -18.11
N GLU A 41 -3.22 3.89 -17.25
CA GLU A 41 -4.32 4.86 -17.36
C GLU A 41 -4.06 6.14 -16.56
N GLY A 42 -2.87 6.31 -15.95
CA GLY A 42 -2.50 7.53 -15.22
C GLY A 42 -3.25 7.76 -13.91
N ARG A 43 -3.89 6.73 -13.35
CA ARG A 43 -4.74 6.80 -12.15
C ARG A 43 -4.05 6.38 -10.86
N HIS A 44 -2.77 6.00 -10.94
CA HIS A 44 -2.03 5.62 -9.74
C HIS A 44 -1.66 6.84 -8.89
N THR A 45 -1.23 6.61 -7.65
CA THR A 45 -0.61 7.64 -6.81
C THR A 45 0.53 8.35 -7.54
N ARG A 46 0.65 9.67 -7.34
CA ARG A 46 1.59 10.54 -8.06
C ARG A 46 3.03 10.02 -8.08
N ASP A 47 3.53 9.52 -6.95
CA ASP A 47 4.93 9.06 -6.85
C ASP A 47 5.17 7.76 -7.63
N VAL A 48 4.22 6.83 -7.59
CA VAL A 48 4.29 5.58 -8.38
C VAL A 48 4.08 5.87 -9.86
N GLN A 49 3.17 6.78 -10.21
CA GLN A 49 2.97 7.17 -11.61
C GLN A 49 4.26 7.80 -12.18
N ARG A 50 4.91 8.70 -11.43
CA ARG A 50 6.20 9.27 -11.82
C ARG A 50 7.26 8.18 -12.03
N ALA A 51 7.35 7.21 -11.12
CA ALA A 51 8.29 6.09 -11.26
C ALA A 51 7.97 5.21 -12.49
N PHE A 52 6.69 5.02 -12.82
CA PHE A 52 6.25 4.31 -14.01
C PHE A 52 6.55 5.09 -15.29
N ASP A 53 6.30 6.39 -15.33
CA ASP A 53 6.61 7.24 -16.48
C ASP A 53 8.12 7.28 -16.76
N GLU A 54 8.94 7.16 -15.71
CA GLU A 54 10.41 7.17 -15.82
C GLU A 54 11.01 5.80 -16.18
N TRP A 55 10.51 4.70 -15.61
CA TRP A 55 11.15 3.38 -15.71
C TRP A 55 10.27 2.26 -16.28
N GLY A 56 9.00 2.52 -16.54
CA GLY A 56 8.02 1.56 -17.03
C GLY A 56 7.50 0.63 -15.92
N TYR A 57 7.03 -0.56 -16.33
CA TYR A 57 6.39 -1.51 -15.42
C TYR A 57 7.35 -2.05 -14.35
N PRO A 58 6.90 -2.15 -13.08
CA PRO A 58 7.67 -2.74 -12.01
C PRO A 58 7.63 -4.29 -12.05
N THR A 59 8.60 -4.90 -11.38
CA THR A 59 8.58 -6.32 -11.03
C THR A 59 7.84 -6.53 -9.72
N LEU A 60 7.00 -7.57 -9.65
CA LEU A 60 6.30 -8.00 -8.44
C LEU A 60 7.15 -9.01 -7.66
N GLU A 61 7.30 -8.78 -6.36
CA GLU A 61 7.97 -9.69 -5.42
C GLU A 61 7.07 -9.90 -4.19
N ILE A 62 6.86 -11.15 -3.77
CA ILE A 62 6.10 -11.46 -2.55
C ILE A 62 7.07 -11.42 -1.37
N LEU A 63 6.82 -10.53 -0.40
CA LEU A 63 7.67 -10.39 0.78
C LEU A 63 7.24 -11.35 1.89
N LEU A 64 5.93 -11.49 2.09
CA LEU A 64 5.36 -12.31 3.16
C LEU A 64 3.96 -12.79 2.76
N GLU A 65 3.72 -14.10 2.86
CA GLU A 65 2.38 -14.67 2.87
C GLU A 65 1.84 -14.67 4.30
N CYS A 66 0.62 -14.18 4.50
CA CYS A 66 0.02 -14.11 5.82
C CYS A 66 -1.51 -14.18 5.74
N ASP A 67 -2.15 -14.43 6.88
CA ASP A 67 -3.59 -14.41 6.96
C ASP A 67 -4.16 -13.02 6.65
N PRO A 68 -5.38 -12.94 6.07
CA PRO A 68 -6.04 -11.66 5.78
C PRO A 68 -6.15 -10.72 6.99
N SER A 69 -6.26 -11.30 8.20
CA SER A 69 -6.34 -10.57 9.47
C SER A 69 -5.04 -9.84 9.82
N GLU A 70 -3.89 -10.33 9.37
CA GLU A 70 -2.56 -9.80 9.70
C GLU A 70 -2.03 -8.80 8.66
N LEU A 71 -2.61 -8.76 7.45
CA LEU A 71 -2.09 -7.98 6.31
C LEU A 71 -1.70 -6.54 6.66
N ARG A 72 -2.51 -5.87 7.48
CA ARG A 72 -2.28 -4.48 7.88
C ARG A 72 -1.11 -4.30 8.82
N GLU A 73 -0.97 -5.20 9.79
CA GLU A 73 0.12 -5.14 10.74
C GLU A 73 1.44 -5.42 10.04
N ARG A 74 1.47 -6.48 9.21
CA ARG A 74 2.64 -6.88 8.43
C ARG A 74 3.05 -5.83 7.40
N GLU A 75 2.10 -5.23 6.69
CA GLU A 75 2.35 -4.11 5.77
C GLU A 75 3.00 -2.94 6.53
N ALA A 76 2.44 -2.55 7.67
CA ALA A 76 2.94 -1.42 8.44
C ALA A 76 4.33 -1.69 9.06
N GLU A 77 4.60 -2.93 9.47
CA GLU A 77 5.90 -3.39 9.95
C GLU A 77 6.95 -3.28 8.82
N LEU A 78 6.68 -3.89 7.67
CA LEU A 78 7.58 -3.88 6.51
C LEU A 78 7.82 -2.47 5.96
N ILE A 79 6.80 -1.60 5.94
CA ILE A 79 6.98 -0.20 5.54
C ILE A 79 7.92 0.54 6.50
N ARG A 80 7.86 0.26 7.82
CA ARG A 80 8.75 0.89 8.81
C ARG A 80 10.18 0.37 8.71
N GLU A 81 10.34 -0.91 8.40
CA GLU A 81 11.65 -1.55 8.27
C GLU A 81 12.35 -1.15 6.96
N ILE A 82 11.64 -1.27 5.83
CA ILE A 82 12.22 -1.08 4.49
C ILE A 82 12.24 0.40 4.08
N VAL A 83 11.30 1.19 4.58
CA VAL A 83 11.10 2.62 4.25
C VAL A 83 11.06 2.86 2.72
N PRO A 84 10.10 2.24 2.01
CA PRO A 84 9.99 2.36 0.56
C PRO A 84 9.74 3.80 0.10
N GLU A 85 10.39 4.20 -0.99
CA GLU A 85 10.42 5.59 -1.49
C GLU A 85 9.05 6.07 -1.99
N LEU A 86 8.23 5.15 -2.49
CA LEU A 86 6.97 5.47 -3.16
C LEU A 86 5.74 5.34 -2.24
N ASN A 87 5.91 4.81 -1.02
CA ASN A 87 4.84 4.83 -0.04
C ASN A 87 4.74 6.22 0.59
N ALA A 88 3.50 6.67 0.83
CA ALA A 88 3.27 7.92 1.51
C ALA A 88 3.91 7.89 2.90
N LYS A 89 4.92 8.74 3.12
CA LYS A 89 5.44 8.96 4.47
C LYS A 89 4.31 9.58 5.29
N PRO A 90 4.06 9.13 6.53
CA PRO A 90 3.09 9.78 7.39
C PRO A 90 3.46 11.25 7.45
N SER A 91 2.62 12.10 6.87
CA SER A 91 2.85 13.54 6.84
C SER A 91 3.09 13.96 8.28
N GLY A 92 4.32 14.35 8.60
CA GLY A 92 4.68 14.87 9.90
C GLY A 92 3.91 16.16 10.11
N ARG A 93 2.65 16.08 10.56
CA ARG A 93 2.07 17.17 11.31
C ARG A 93 2.97 17.31 12.52
N ARG A 94 3.89 18.29 12.50
CA ARG A 94 4.32 18.89 13.77
C ARG A 94 3.01 19.30 14.46
N PRO A 95 2.78 18.92 15.74
CA PRO A 95 1.61 19.43 16.43
C PRO A 95 1.66 20.96 16.36
N ARG A 96 0.67 21.57 15.69
CA ARG A 96 0.47 23.02 15.77
C ARG A 96 0.09 23.30 17.22
N GLY A 97 1.06 23.72 18.03
CA GLY A 97 0.84 24.11 19.43
C GLY A 97 1.64 23.38 20.51
N LEU A 98 2.88 22.92 20.27
CA LEU A 98 3.75 22.52 21.38
C LEU A 98 4.40 23.76 22.04
N MET A 99 3.63 24.47 22.87
CA MET A 99 4.23 25.22 23.97
C MET A 99 4.63 24.18 25.02
N VAL A 100 5.93 23.92 25.19
CA VAL A 100 6.42 22.97 26.19
C VAL A 100 6.08 23.53 27.57
N ARG A 101 4.95 23.11 28.14
CA ARG A 101 4.65 23.26 29.56
C ARG A 101 4.67 21.88 30.22
N ARG A 102 5.34 21.87 31.37
CA ARG A 102 5.83 20.72 32.14
C ARG A 102 4.78 19.65 32.47
N ARG A 103 5.28 18.41 32.54
CA ARG A 103 4.77 17.14 33.13
C ARG A 103 3.38 17.16 33.79
N LYS A 104 2.56 16.16 33.46
CA LYS A 104 2.02 15.14 34.39
C LYS A 104 1.39 13.97 33.60
N THR A 105 1.55 12.79 34.17
CA THR A 105 1.19 11.43 33.71
C THR A 105 -0.28 11.24 33.35
N ALA A 106 -0.56 10.45 32.30
CA ALA A 106 -1.69 9.50 32.22
C ALA A 106 -1.60 8.66 30.92
N ASP A 107 -1.73 7.34 31.09
CA ASP A 107 -1.89 6.31 30.05
C ASP A 107 -2.98 6.66 29.01
N PRO A 108 -2.73 6.44 27.71
CA PRO A 108 -3.81 6.29 26.75
C PRO A 108 -3.90 4.84 26.27
N ALA A 109 -4.87 4.12 26.83
CA ALA A 109 -5.40 2.91 26.22
C ALA A 109 -5.76 3.20 24.75
N ALA A 110 -5.22 2.37 23.88
CA ALA A 110 -5.35 2.45 22.44
C ALA A 110 -6.83 2.36 22.02
N SER A 111 -7.31 3.41 21.37
CA SER A 111 -8.43 3.32 20.42
C SER A 111 -7.92 3.80 19.07
N ARG A 112 -7.12 2.95 18.44
CA ARG A 112 -6.66 3.16 17.07
C ARG A 112 -7.82 2.80 16.16
N LYS A 113 -8.50 3.81 15.64
CA LYS A 113 -9.51 3.61 14.58
C LYS A 113 -8.83 2.87 13.44
N VAL A 114 -9.18 1.60 13.26
CA VAL A 114 -8.76 0.76 12.15
C VAL A 114 -9.45 1.34 10.91
N VAL A 115 -8.72 2.14 10.14
CA VAL A 115 -9.13 2.42 8.76
C VAL A 115 -8.88 1.13 7.99
N PRO A 116 -9.94 0.50 7.43
CA PRO A 116 -9.78 -0.76 6.73
C PRO A 116 -8.79 -0.62 5.58
N CYS A 117 -8.22 -1.76 5.16
CA CYS A 117 -8.12 -2.09 3.73
C CYS A 117 -8.74 -1.03 2.82
N ARG A 118 -8.05 0.04 2.41
CA ARG A 118 -8.59 0.90 1.35
C ARG A 118 -8.31 0.11 0.07
N ASP A 119 -8.91 -1.09 0.00
CA ASP A 119 -9.35 -1.67 -1.24
C ASP A 119 -10.00 -0.50 -1.94
N TRP A 120 -9.36 -0.05 -3.00
CA TRP A 120 -10.00 0.82 -3.96
C TRP A 120 -11.08 -0.05 -4.60
N HIS A 121 -12.17 -0.29 -3.86
CA HIS A 121 -13.43 -0.79 -4.35
C HIS A 121 -13.91 0.25 -5.35
N TRP A 122 -13.45 0.10 -6.60
CA TRP A 122 -14.28 0.50 -7.71
C TRP A 122 -15.33 -0.60 -7.83
N LEU A 123 -16.47 -0.34 -7.17
CA LEU A 123 -17.72 -0.97 -7.54
C LEU A 123 -17.92 -0.72 -9.04
N ASP A 124 -18.05 -1.84 -9.74
CA ASP A 124 -18.63 -2.09 -11.03
C ASP A 124 -19.11 -0.89 -11.85
N ALA A 125 -18.42 -0.66 -12.96
CA ALA A 125 -19.06 -0.15 -14.18
C ALA A 125 -18.99 -1.25 -15.25
N VAL A 126 -19.63 -2.39 -14.99
CA VAL A 126 -19.96 -3.38 -16.02
C VAL A 126 -21.39 -3.90 -15.81
N THR A 127 -22.36 -3.08 -16.22
CA THR A 127 -23.57 -3.52 -16.92
C THR A 127 -23.69 -2.54 -18.09
N GLY A 128 -23.64 -2.91 -19.36
CA GLY A 128 -24.00 -4.15 -19.99
C GLY A 128 -25.01 -3.80 -21.08
N ARG A 129 -24.54 -3.86 -22.33
CA ARG A 129 -25.27 -4.10 -23.58
C ARG A 129 -25.96 -2.94 -24.31
N GLU A 130 -25.46 -2.80 -25.55
CA GLU A 130 -26.16 -2.69 -26.85
C GLU A 130 -26.91 -1.39 -27.19
#